data_AF-A0A2E0L527-F1
#
_entry.id   AF-A0A2E0L527-F1
#
_cell.length_a   1.000
_cell.length_b   1.000
_cell.length_c   1.000
_cell.angle_alpha   90.00
_cell.angle_beta   90.00
_cell.angle_gamma   90.00
#
_symmetry.space_group_name_H-M   'P 1'
#
loop_
_entity.id
_entity.type
_entity.pdbx_description
1 polymer ?
#
loop_
_entity_poly.entity_id
_entity_poly.type
_entity_poly.pdbx_seq_one_letter_code
_entity_poly.pdbx_strand_id
1 'polypeptide(L)'
;MLTDIHALTPYFRNGLLFFPEKTIHALIEVGLDWQVGHRAIRGLSLDDLSSLDQLGQAIDTLLNQVDSTNPFFQALTSDDAYFMLTGKPLG
;
A
#
# COMPACT_ATOMS: atom_id res chain seq x y z
N MET A 1 -7.32 20.20 8.52
CA MET A 1 -5.98 19.71 8.10
C MET A 1 -6.23 18.80 6.92
N LEU A 2 -5.84 19.18 5.70
CA LEU A 2 -5.86 18.26 4.57
C LEU A 2 -4.71 17.29 4.77
N THR A 3 -5.01 16.02 5.05
CA THR A 3 -4.00 14.97 5.01
C THR A 3 -3.51 14.90 3.57
N ASP A 4 -2.21 15.12 3.36
CA ASP A 4 -1.61 14.97 2.04
C ASP A 4 -1.66 13.48 1.66
N ILE A 5 -2.58 13.13 0.76
CA ILE A 5 -2.81 11.76 0.30
C ILE A 5 -1.53 11.18 -0.30
N HIS A 6 -0.68 12.01 -0.92
CA HIS A 6 0.61 11.58 -1.48
C HIS A 6 1.58 11.05 -0.40
N ALA A 7 1.43 11.48 0.85
CA ALA A 7 2.22 10.94 1.95
C ALA A 7 1.77 9.54 2.39
N LEU A 8 0.68 9.01 1.81
CA LEU A 8 0.12 7.69 2.08
C LEU A 8 0.09 6.79 0.83
N THR A 9 0.21 7.35 -0.37
CA THR A 9 0.17 6.61 -1.64
C THR A 9 1.45 5.81 -1.89
N PRO A 10 1.36 4.52 -2.24
CA PRO A 10 2.49 3.75 -2.76
C PRO A 10 3.09 4.37 -4.03
N TYR A 11 4.37 4.12 -4.30
CA TYR A 11 5.05 4.67 -5.48
C TYR A 11 6.14 3.74 -6.02
N PHE A 12 6.44 3.87 -7.32
CA PHE A 12 7.55 3.17 -7.95
C PHE A 12 8.79 4.04 -8.05
N ARG A 13 9.94 3.44 -7.75
CA ARG A 13 11.25 4.06 -8.00
C ARG A 13 12.27 2.98 -8.31
N ASN A 14 13.08 3.18 -9.35
CA ASN A 14 14.16 2.26 -9.72
C ASN A 14 13.71 0.78 -9.87
N GLY A 15 12.49 0.55 -10.37
CA GLY A 15 11.95 -0.81 -10.55
C GLY A 15 11.46 -1.50 -9.28
N LEU A 16 11.40 -0.79 -8.15
CA LEU A 16 10.91 -1.31 -6.87
C LEU A 16 9.65 -0.57 -6.44
N LEU A 17 8.74 -1.29 -5.77
CA LEU A 17 7.53 -0.76 -5.17
C LEU A 17 7.82 -0.27 -3.75
N PHE A 18 7.51 0.98 -3.47
CA PHE A 18 7.69 1.61 -2.17
C PHE A 18 6.35 1.96 -1.54
N PHE A 19 6.30 1.84 -0.22
CA PHE A 19 5.19 2.34 0.57
C PHE A 19 5.66 3.40 1.56
N PRO A 20 4.88 4.47 1.78
CA PRO A 20 5.14 5.39 2.87
C PRO A 20 5.07 4.70 4.23
N GLU A 21 5.91 5.14 5.17
CA GLU A 21 6.01 4.53 6.51
C GLU A 21 4.67 4.52 7.26
N LYS A 22 3.89 5.59 7.13
CA LYS A 22 2.56 5.69 7.75
C LYS A 22 1.60 4.62 7.24
N THR A 23 1.65 4.34 5.94
CA THR A 23 0.85 3.29 5.31
C THR A 23 1.29 1.92 5.80
N ILE A 24 2.60 1.67 5.86
CA ILE A 24 3.12 0.41 6.40
C ILE A 24 2.76 0.21 7.87
N HIS A 25 2.82 1.25 8.70
CA HIS A 25 2.38 1.12 10.10
C HIS A 25 0.91 0.72 10.20
N ALA A 26 0.02 1.36 9.44
CA ALA A 26 -1.39 0.98 9.41
C ALA A 26 -1.59 -0.46 8.92
N LEU A 27 -0.81 -0.90 7.93
CA LEU A 27 -0.87 -2.27 7.43
C LEU A 27 -0.37 -3.30 8.47
N ILE A 28 0.66 -2.97 9.24
CA ILE A 28 1.15 -3.82 10.36
C ILE A 28 0.09 -3.94 11.45
N GLU A 29 -0.62 -2.85 11.78
CA GLU A 29 -1.71 -2.86 12.76
C GLU A 29 -2.86 -3.80 12.38
N VAL A 30 -3.09 -4.03 11.08
CA VAL A 30 -4.11 -4.96 10.58
C VAL A 30 -3.57 -6.35 10.24
N GLY A 31 -2.30 -6.63 10.53
CA GLY A 31 -1.72 -7.99 10.45
C GLY A 31 -0.62 -8.21 9.41
N LEU A 32 -0.10 -7.16 8.75
CA LEU A 32 1.08 -7.30 7.90
C LEU A 32 2.30 -7.70 8.74
N ASP A 33 3.08 -8.68 8.25
CA ASP A 33 4.35 -9.03 8.86
C ASP A 33 5.32 -7.84 8.86
N TRP A 34 5.97 -7.60 10.01
CA TRP A 34 6.83 -6.43 10.19
C TRP A 34 8.04 -6.43 9.25
N GLN A 35 8.57 -7.61 8.88
CA GLN A 35 9.71 -7.72 7.96
C GLN A 35 9.28 -7.40 6.53
N VAL A 36 8.08 -7.82 6.14
CA VAL A 36 7.47 -7.43 4.85
C VAL A 36 7.27 -5.92 4.82
N GLY A 37 6.67 -5.33 5.86
CA GLY A 37 6.47 -3.89 5.96
C GLY A 37 7.78 -3.09 5.85
N HIS A 38 8.80 -3.49 6.60
CA HIS A 38 10.11 -2.81 6.56
C HIS A 38 10.81 -2.95 5.20
N ARG A 39 10.63 -4.08 4.49
CA ARG A 39 11.10 -4.22 3.10
C ARG A 39 10.33 -3.32 2.15
N ALA A 40 9.01 -3.20 2.29
CA ALA A 40 8.18 -2.32 1.48
C ALA A 40 8.54 -0.83 1.64
N ILE A 41 8.99 -0.39 2.83
CA ILE A 41 9.55 0.96 3.03
C ILE A 41 10.86 1.15 2.25
N ARG A 42 11.69 0.10 2.16
CA ARG A 42 13.00 0.14 1.50
C ARG A 42 12.95 -0.15 -0.01
N GLY A 43 11.78 -0.50 -0.53
CA GLY A 43 11.58 -0.91 -1.91
C GLY A 43 11.51 -2.43 -2.01
N LEU A 44 10.34 -2.91 -2.42
CA LEU A 44 10.05 -4.31 -2.67
C LEU A 44 10.17 -4.63 -4.16
N SER A 45 10.79 -5.76 -4.48
CA SER A 45 10.80 -6.26 -5.86
C SER A 45 9.41 -6.72 -6.28
N LEU A 46 9.03 -6.46 -7.53
CA LEU A 46 7.80 -7.00 -8.10
C LEU A 46 7.83 -8.52 -8.29
N ASP A 47 9.02 -9.13 -8.23
CA ASP A 47 9.19 -10.58 -8.27
C ASP A 47 9.03 -11.24 -6.90
N ASP A 48 8.98 -10.47 -5.80
CA ASP A 48 8.75 -11.01 -4.45
C ASP A 48 7.24 -11.23 -4.21
N LEU A 49 6.68 -12.20 -4.94
CA LEU A 49 5.24 -12.49 -4.95
C LEU A 49 4.68 -12.81 -3.56
N SER A 50 5.46 -13.44 -2.69
CA SER A 50 5.04 -13.77 -1.32
C SER A 50 4.83 -12.51 -0.48
N SER A 51 5.74 -11.55 -0.58
CA SER A 51 5.61 -10.27 0.12
C SER A 51 4.48 -9.41 -0.46
N LEU A 52 4.29 -9.45 -1.78
CA LEU A 52 3.21 -8.73 -2.45
C LEU A 52 1.83 -9.29 -2.09
N ASP A 53 1.69 -10.61 -1.98
CA ASP A 53 0.45 -11.26 -1.55
C ASP A 53 0.07 -10.85 -0.11
N GLN A 54 1.04 -10.85 0.80
CA GLN A 54 0.82 -10.37 2.17
C GLN A 54 0.44 -8.89 2.23
N LEU A 55 1.06 -8.04 1.41
CA LEU A 55 0.68 -6.63 1.29
C LEU A 55 -0.75 -6.50 0.78
N GLY A 56 -1.14 -7.25 -0.25
CA GLY A 56 -2.49 -7.27 -0.79
C GLY A 56 -3.53 -7.63 0.27
N GLN A 57 -3.30 -8.73 1.00
CA GLN A 57 -4.19 -9.17 2.08
C GLN A 57 -4.32 -8.13 3.21
N ALA A 58 -3.21 -7.49 3.60
CA ALA A 58 -3.23 -6.43 4.60
C ALA A 58 -3.97 -5.18 4.09
N ILE A 59 -3.80 -4.81 2.82
CA ILE A 59 -4.50 -3.70 2.18
C ILE A 59 -6.00 -3.97 2.17
N ASP A 60 -6.43 -5.14 1.71
CA ASP A 60 -7.84 -5.54 1.70
C ASP A 60 -8.43 -5.51 3.11
N THR A 61 -7.67 -5.99 4.11
CA THR A 61 -8.09 -5.96 5.51
C THR A 61 -8.26 -4.53 6.01
N LEU A 62 -7.32 -3.63 5.73
CA LEU A 62 -7.39 -2.22 6.10
C LEU A 62 -8.59 -1.53 5.43
N LEU A 63 -8.76 -1.72 4.12
CA LEU A 63 -9.84 -1.12 3.33
C LEU A 63 -11.23 -1.58 3.79
N ASN A 64 -11.36 -2.81 4.30
CA ASN A 64 -12.62 -3.30 4.88
C ASN A 64 -12.92 -2.71 6.28
N GLN A 65 -11.93 -2.12 6.96
CA GLN A 65 -12.10 -1.52 8.29
C GLN A 65 -12.33 0.00 8.26
N VAL A 66 -12.06 0.65 7.12
CA VAL A 66 -12.16 2.11 6.99
C VAL A 66 -13.21 2.49 5.95
N ASP A 67 -13.84 3.66 6.14
CA ASP A 67 -14.78 4.20 5.15
C ASP A 67 -14.07 4.92 4.00
N SER A 68 -14.83 5.26 2.95
CA SER A 68 -14.33 5.95 1.75
C SER A 68 -13.84 7.38 1.98
N THR A 69 -14.12 7.98 3.14
CA THR A 69 -13.62 9.31 3.52
C THR A 69 -12.26 9.22 4.22
N ASN A 70 -11.83 8.03 4.61
CA ASN A 70 -10.54 7.81 5.24
C ASN A 70 -9.38 8.06 4.24
N PRO A 71 -8.32 8.80 4.65
CA PRO A 71 -7.17 9.05 3.79
C PRO A 71 -6.46 7.79 3.28
N PHE A 72 -6.43 6.70 4.06
CA PHE A 72 -5.86 5.42 3.62
C PHE A 72 -6.68 4.80 2.50
N PHE A 73 -8.02 4.87 2.60
CA PHE A 73 -8.90 4.42 1.53
C PHE A 73 -8.58 5.17 0.24
N GLN A 74 -8.62 6.50 0.29
CA GLN A 74 -8.37 7.36 -0.87
C GLN A 74 -6.98 7.15 -1.47
N ALA A 75 -5.95 6.96 -0.64
CA ALA A 75 -4.59 6.73 -1.12
C ALA A 75 -4.42 5.37 -1.80
N LEU A 76 -4.94 4.29 -1.20
CA LEU A 76 -4.74 2.92 -1.64
C LEU A 76 -5.69 2.51 -2.78
N THR A 77 -6.83 3.17 -2.93
CA THR A 77 -7.76 2.96 -4.05
C THR A 77 -7.60 4.02 -5.16
N SER A 78 -6.59 4.88 -5.08
CA SER A 78 -6.30 5.81 -6.17
C SER A 78 -5.93 5.05 -7.45
N ASP A 79 -6.28 5.58 -8.63
CA ASP A 79 -5.98 4.95 -9.93
C ASP A 79 -4.51 4.55 -10.06
N ASP A 80 -3.61 5.43 -9.58
CA ASP A 80 -2.18 5.16 -9.55
C ASP A 80 -1.85 3.98 -8.64
N ALA A 81 -2.32 3.98 -7.38
CA ALA A 81 -2.06 2.87 -6.46
C ALA A 81 -2.66 1.54 -6.95
N TYR A 82 -3.87 1.57 -7.49
CA TYR A 82 -4.54 0.39 -8.02
C TYR A 82 -3.78 -0.20 -9.21
N PHE A 83 -3.33 0.64 -10.14
CA PHE A 83 -2.48 0.21 -11.25
C PHE A 83 -1.17 -0.39 -10.74
N MET A 84 -0.56 0.21 -9.72
CA MET A 84 0.69 -0.29 -9.14
C MET A 84 0.55 -1.65 -8.47
N LEU A 85 -0.59 -1.89 -7.81
CA LEU A 85 -0.85 -3.12 -7.06
C LEU A 85 -1.37 -4.27 -7.93
N THR A 86 -2.11 -3.94 -9.00
CA THR A 86 -2.83 -4.95 -9.82
C THR A 86 -2.31 -5.07 -11.25
N GLY A 87 -1.51 -4.11 -11.71
CA GLY A 87 -1.08 -3.99 -13.11
C GLY A 87 -2.21 -3.63 -14.07
N LYS A 88 -3.38 -3.20 -13.57
CA LYS A 88 -4.56 -2.88 -14.38
C LYS A 88 -5.06 -1.46 -14.09
N PRO A 89 -5.51 -0.70 -15.10
CA PRO A 89 -6.20 0.57 -14.85
C PRO A 89 -7.55 0.30 -14.16
N LEU A 90 -8.01 1.23 -13.31
CA LEU A 90 -9.40 1.27 -12.85
C LEU A 90 -10.29 1.53 -14.07
N GLY A 91 -11.28 0.66 -14.29
CA GLY A 91 -12.20 0.69 -15.43
C GLY A 91 -13.44 1.52 -15.18
#